data_AF-A0A7K2KJ75-F1
#
_entry.id   AF-A0A7K2KJ75-F1
#
_cell.length_a   1.000
_cell.length_b   1.000
_cell.length_c   1.000
_cell.angle_alpha   90.00
_cell.angle_beta   90.00
_cell.angle_gamma   90.00
#
_symmetry.space_group_name_H-M   'P 1'
#
loop_
_entity.id
_entity.type
_entity.pdbx_description
1 polymer ?
#
loop_
_entity_poly.entity_id
_entity_poly.type
_entity_poly.pdbx_seq_one_letter_code
_entity_poly.pdbx_strand_id
1 'polypeptide(L)'
;VAAVAGSAPAAHALGRHHRERGDEPAAEYWLRQAAEQGHALGAYALADLLEHRSDVGAERWLRAAAEQGHREAAYRLALALERRATETT
;
A
#
# COMPACT_ATOMS: atom_id res chain seq x y z
N VAL A 1 6.38 -23.09 -15.99
CA VAL A 1 7.08 -21.77 -16.00
C VAL A 1 7.02 -21.22 -14.58
N ALA A 2 8.16 -20.85 -14.01
CA ALA A 2 8.38 -20.73 -12.57
C ALA A 2 7.89 -19.39 -11.98
N ALA A 3 6.78 -19.43 -11.23
CA ALA A 3 6.19 -18.27 -10.55
C ALA A 3 6.71 -18.10 -9.11
N VAL A 4 8.01 -18.30 -8.87
CA VAL A 4 8.58 -18.18 -7.51
C VAL A 4 9.16 -16.77 -7.25
N ALA A 5 9.30 -15.95 -8.31
CA ALA A 5 9.51 -14.49 -8.23
C ALA A 5 8.27 -13.68 -8.64
N GLY A 6 7.11 -14.33 -8.83
CA GLY A 6 5.95 -13.77 -9.51
C GLY A 6 4.63 -13.88 -8.76
N SER A 7 4.65 -14.12 -7.43
CA SER A 7 3.43 -14.10 -6.63
C SER A 7 3.36 -12.83 -5.78
N ALA A 8 2.18 -12.21 -5.75
CA ALA A 8 1.95 -10.99 -4.99
C ALA A 8 2.34 -11.07 -3.49
N PRO A 9 2.15 -12.22 -2.78
CA PRO A 9 2.65 -12.37 -1.41
C PRO A 9 4.18 -12.33 -1.30
N ALA A 10 4.91 -12.91 -2.26
CA ALA A 10 6.37 -12.90 -2.27
C ALA A 10 6.90 -11.47 -2.52
N ALA A 11 6.27 -10.75 -3.46
CA ALA A 11 6.58 -9.34 -3.69
C ALA A 11 6.32 -8.49 -2.44
N HIS A 12 5.21 -8.72 -1.72
CA HIS A 12 4.97 -8.03 -0.44
C HIS A 12 6.03 -8.37 0.63
N ALA A 13 6.43 -9.64 0.75
CA ALA A 13 7.47 -10.05 1.69
C ALA A 13 8.82 -9.39 1.39
N LEU A 14 9.23 -9.34 0.11
CA LEU A 14 10.44 -8.63 -0.33
C LEU A 14 10.33 -7.14 -0.04
N GLY A 15 9.19 -6.53 -0.33
CA GLY A 15 8.93 -5.12 -0.04
C GLY A 15 9.13 -4.78 1.44
N ARG A 16 8.58 -5.60 2.35
CA ARG A 16 8.79 -5.44 3.79
C ARG A 16 10.26 -5.64 4.18
N HIS A 17 10.92 -6.66 3.63
CA HIS A 17 12.31 -6.92 3.92
C HIS A 17 13.23 -5.75 3.55
N HIS A 18 13.05 -5.15 2.36
CA HIS A 18 13.81 -3.97 1.96
C HIS A 18 13.49 -2.76 2.84
N ARG A 19 12.22 -2.57 3.23
CA ARG A 19 11.80 -1.50 4.14
C ARG A 19 12.46 -1.62 5.52
N GLU A 20 12.52 -2.81 6.08
CA GLU A 20 13.19 -3.09 7.37
C GLU A 20 14.70 -2.78 7.31
N ARG A 21 15.30 -2.85 6.12
CA ARG A 21 16.70 -2.52 5.88
C ARG A 21 16.94 -1.04 5.55
N GLY A 22 15.89 -0.22 5.51
CA GLY A 22 15.97 1.19 5.11
C GLY A 22 16.14 1.42 3.61
N ASP A 23 15.99 0.38 2.79
CA ASP A 23 16.02 0.48 1.33
C ASP A 23 14.62 0.78 0.80
N GLU A 24 14.18 2.02 1.01
CA GLU A 24 12.86 2.48 0.59
C GLU A 24 12.61 2.36 -0.92
N PRO A 25 13.56 2.68 -1.83
CA PRO A 25 13.34 2.52 -3.27
C PRO A 25 13.04 1.06 -3.67
N ALA A 26 13.79 0.09 -3.13
CA ALA A 26 13.51 -1.32 -3.39
C ALA A 26 12.21 -1.77 -2.72
N ALA A 27 11.91 -1.28 -1.51
CA ALA A 27 10.65 -1.55 -0.84
C ALA A 27 9.46 -1.11 -1.70
N GLU A 28 9.49 0.13 -2.20
CA GLU A 28 8.47 0.71 -3.05
C GLU A 28 8.26 -0.12 -4.32
N TYR A 29 9.36 -0.52 -4.99
CA TYR A 29 9.32 -1.36 -6.18
C TYR A 29 8.54 -2.65 -5.95
N TRP A 30 8.91 -3.41 -4.92
CA TRP A 30 8.29 -4.70 -4.62
C TRP A 30 6.86 -4.57 -4.11
N LEU A 31 6.58 -3.58 -3.26
CA LEU A 31 5.23 -3.31 -2.77
C LEU A 31 4.30 -2.88 -3.91
N ARG A 32 4.79 -2.10 -4.88
CA ARG A 32 4.04 -1.75 -6.10
C ARG A 32 3.69 -2.99 -6.91
N GLN A 33 4.64 -3.90 -7.12
CA GLN A 33 4.36 -5.17 -7.82
C GLN A 33 3.31 -6.02 -7.09
N ALA A 34 3.32 -6.05 -5.76
CA ALA A 34 2.30 -6.75 -4.98
C ALA A 34 0.92 -6.08 -5.12
N ALA A 35 0.88 -4.75 -5.01
CA ALA A 35 -0.34 -3.96 -5.10
C ALA A 35 -1.00 -4.03 -6.48
N GLU A 36 -0.21 -3.99 -7.56
CA GLU A 36 -0.67 -4.12 -8.94
C GLU A 36 -1.28 -5.49 -9.25
N GLN A 37 -0.87 -6.53 -8.51
CA GLN A 37 -1.46 -7.87 -8.57
C GLN A 37 -2.71 -8.02 -7.68
N GLY A 38 -3.21 -6.94 -7.07
CA GLY A 38 -4.39 -6.95 -6.21
C GLY A 38 -4.14 -7.43 -4.78
N HIS A 39 -2.88 -7.52 -4.34
CA HIS A 39 -2.61 -7.93 -2.96
C HIS A 39 -2.87 -6.80 -1.96
N ALA A 40 -3.94 -6.97 -1.17
CA ALA A 40 -4.39 -5.99 -0.19
C ALA A 40 -3.30 -5.51 0.79
N LEU A 41 -2.48 -6.43 1.32
CA LEU A 41 -1.39 -6.08 2.24
C LEU A 41 -0.26 -5.33 1.53
N GLY A 42 0.05 -5.71 0.28
CA GLY A 42 1.03 -5.00 -0.54
C GLY A 42 0.60 -3.57 -0.86
N ALA A 43 -0.67 -3.39 -1.25
CA ALA A 43 -1.26 -2.07 -1.46
C ALA A 43 -1.27 -1.22 -0.19
N TYR A 44 -1.62 -1.81 0.96
CA TYR A 44 -1.59 -1.11 2.25
C TYR A 44 -0.16 -0.67 2.64
N ALA A 45 0.81 -1.58 2.53
CA ALA A 45 2.20 -1.28 2.87
C ALA A 45 2.81 -0.22 1.92
N LEU A 46 2.41 -0.21 0.65
CA LEU A 46 2.80 0.85 -0.30
C LEU A 46 2.17 2.19 0.07
N ALA A 47 0.87 2.20 0.40
CA ALA A 47 0.18 3.41 0.84
C ALA A 47 0.88 4.01 2.07
N ASP A 48 1.17 3.16 3.06
CA ASP A 48 1.86 3.56 4.28
C ASP A 48 3.26 4.14 3.98
N LEU A 49 4.05 3.49 3.12
CA LEU A 49 5.36 4.02 2.69
C LEU A 49 5.24 5.40 2.03
N LEU A 50 4.22 5.59 1.18
CA LEU A 50 3.97 6.85 0.47
C LEU A 50 3.49 7.97 1.40
N GLU A 51 2.66 7.66 2.41
CA GLU A 51 2.20 8.65 3.40
C GLU A 51 3.35 9.18 4.25
N HIS A 52 4.31 8.33 4.63
CA HIS A 52 5.51 8.78 5.35
C HIS A 52 6.29 9.83 4.54
N ARG A 53 6.20 9.79 3.20
CA ARG A 53 6.81 10.77 2.30
C ARG A 53 5.85 11.89 1.86
N SER A 54 4.64 11.95 2.42
CA SER A 54 3.58 12.90 2.02
C SER A 54 3.26 12.83 0.52
N ASP A 55 3.37 11.66 -0.09
CA ASP A 55 3.10 11.44 -1.50
C ASP A 55 1.59 11.27 -1.75
N VAL A 56 1.06 12.04 -2.71
CA VAL A 56 -0.37 12.04 -3.08
C VAL A 56 -0.87 10.69 -3.59
N GLY A 57 0.04 9.83 -4.08
CA GLY A 57 -0.24 8.49 -4.54
C GLY A 57 -0.65 7.53 -3.41
N ALA A 58 -0.39 7.87 -2.15
CA ALA A 58 -0.78 7.09 -0.99
C ALA A 58 -2.28 6.73 -0.97
N GLU A 59 -3.14 7.74 -1.16
CA GLU A 59 -4.60 7.57 -1.05
C GLU A 59 -5.13 6.55 -2.07
N ARG A 60 -4.55 6.55 -3.28
CA ARG A 60 -4.92 5.59 -4.33
C ARG A 60 -4.68 4.16 -3.87
N TRP A 61 -3.52 3.88 -3.27
CA TRP A 61 -3.18 2.53 -2.82
C TRP A 61 -3.92 2.15 -1.54
N LEU A 62 -4.21 3.12 -0.67
CA LEU A 62 -5.06 2.93 0.49
C LEU A 62 -6.48 2.52 0.07
N ARG A 63 -7.04 3.21 -0.94
CA ARG A 63 -8.33 2.84 -1.54
C ARG A 63 -8.30 1.44 -2.15
N ALA A 64 -7.26 1.13 -2.93
CA ALA A 64 -7.11 -0.21 -3.52
C ALA A 64 -7.05 -1.31 -2.44
N ALA A 65 -6.33 -1.08 -1.34
CA ALA A 65 -6.30 -2.02 -0.22
C ALA A 65 -7.68 -2.18 0.43
N ALA A 66 -8.42 -1.09 0.63
CA ALA A 66 -9.76 -1.10 1.20
C ALA A 66 -10.77 -1.87 0.32
N GLU A 67 -10.73 -1.65 -1.00
CA GLU A 67 -11.56 -2.36 -1.98
C GLU A 67 -11.30 -3.87 -1.99
N GLN A 68 -10.07 -4.30 -1.68
CA GLN A 68 -9.70 -5.71 -1.52
C GLN A 68 -9.98 -6.25 -0.10
N GLY A 69 -10.72 -5.52 0.74
CA GLY A 69 -11.16 -5.96 2.06
C GLY A 69 -10.17 -5.71 3.20
N HIS A 70 -9.11 -4.90 2.99
CA HIS A 70 -8.20 -4.55 4.07
C HIS A 70 -8.87 -3.60 5.07
N ARG A 71 -9.22 -4.12 6.25
CA ARG A 71 -10.00 -3.41 7.28
C ARG A 71 -9.36 -2.10 7.71
N GLU A 72 -8.07 -2.10 7.98
CA GLU A 72 -7.36 -0.88 8.41
C GLU A 72 -7.30 0.16 7.30
N ALA A 73 -7.21 -0.28 6.04
CA ALA A 73 -7.20 0.65 4.91
C ALA A 73 -8.57 1.30 4.73
N ALA A 74 -9.65 0.52 4.88
CA ALA A 74 -11.01 1.04 4.84
C ALA A 74 -11.27 2.03 5.97
N TYR A 75 -10.79 1.74 7.19
CA TYR A 75 -10.91 2.65 8.32
C TYR A 75 -10.17 3.97 8.08
N ARG A 76 -8.92 3.91 7.65
CA ARG A 76 -8.11 5.11 7.36
C ARG A 76 -8.69 5.93 6.21
N LEU A 77 -9.23 5.29 5.18
CA LEU A 77 -9.91 5.97 4.09
C LEU A 77 -11.18 6.67 4.58
N ALA A 78 -11.98 6.04 5.45
CA ALA A 78 -13.17 6.66 6.04
C ALA A 78 -12.79 7.93 6.84
N LEU A 79 -11.76 7.85 7.70
CA LEU A 79 -11.27 9.01 8.44
C LEU A 79 -10.78 10.14 7.52
N ALA A 80 -10.09 9.81 6.43
CA ALA A 80 -9.63 10.80 5.46
C ALA A 80 -10.80 11.51 4.76
N LEU A 81 -11.86 10.78 4.44
CA LEU A 81 -13.08 11.33 3.84
C LEU A 81 -13.86 12.21 4.83
N GLU A 82 -13.98 11.78 6.10
CA GLU A 82 -14.63 12.56 7.16
C GLU A 82 -13.92 13.88 7.40
N ARG A 83 -12.58 13.88 7.47
CA ARG A 83 -11.79 15.12 7.63
C ARG A 83 -12.03 16.10 6.48
N ARG A 84 -12.07 15.60 5.24
CA ARG A 84 -12.34 16.46 4.07
C ARG A 84 -13.74 17.05 4.10
N ALA A 85 -14.73 16.28 4.54
CA ALA A 85 -16.10 16.75 4.67
C ALA A 85 -16.24 17.87 5.71
N THR A 86 -15.53 17.74 6.85
CA THR A 86 -15.54 18.77 7.90
C THR A 86 -14.72 20.01 7.54
N GLU A 87 -13.68 19.89 6.70
CA GLU A 87 -12.92 21.05 6.18
C GLU A 87 -13.71 21.87 5.15
N THR A 88 -14.70 21.27 4.49
CA THR A 88 -15.56 21.95 3.51
C THR A 88 -16.82 22.60 4.10
N THR A 89 -17.01 22.55 5.43
CA THR A 89 -18.19 23.11 6.13
C THR A 89 -17.80 24.33 6.96
#